data_AF-A0A9D6SCB8-F1
#
_entry.id   AF-A0A9D6SCB8-F1
#
_cell.length_a   1.000
_cell.length_b   1.000
_cell.length_c   1.000
_cell.angle_alpha   90.00
_cell.angle_beta   90.00
_cell.angle_gamma   90.00
#
_symmetry.space_group_name_H-M   'P 1'
#
loop_
_entity.id
_entity.type
_entity.pdbx_description
1 polymer ?
#
loop_
_entity_poly.entity_id
_entity_poly.type
_entity_poly.pdbx_seq_one_letter_code
_entity_poly.pdbx_strand_id
1 'polypeptide(L)'
;PVLRDLLEDNLTKEGFRVETADCARTALARVRERRYQLVILDLALPDMNGILLCQKIQQNHPELKGKIIFITGIGLDESTSYHLRDLAGAYLAKPFELNSLNRTVRKLLTADRAPAAGSAGRN
;
A
#
# COMPACT_ATOMS: atom_id res chain seq x y z
N PRO A 1 -9.65 1.77 -14.24
CA PRO A 1 -9.40 0.52 -15.00
C PRO A 1 -7.97 0.45 -15.54
N VAL A 2 -7.61 1.26 -16.54
CA VAL A 2 -6.29 1.21 -17.23
C VAL A 2 -5.09 1.24 -16.28
N LEU A 3 -5.07 2.16 -15.30
CA LEU A 3 -3.96 2.24 -14.36
C LEU A 3 -3.82 0.98 -13.51
N ARG A 4 -4.93 0.44 -12.99
CA ARG A 4 -4.93 -0.75 -12.14
C ARG A 4 -4.37 -1.96 -12.90
N ASP A 5 -4.79 -2.13 -14.14
CA ASP A 5 -4.36 -3.24 -14.99
C ASP A 5 -2.85 -3.09 -15.34
N LEU A 6 -2.40 -1.86 -15.61
CA LEU A 6 -0.96 -1.56 -15.77
C LEU A 6 -0.14 -1.90 -14.51
N LEU A 7 -0.66 -1.57 -13.32
CA LEU A 7 0.02 -1.87 -12.06
C LEU A 7 0.06 -3.36 -11.78
N GLU A 8 -1.03 -4.08 -12.07
CA GLU A 8 -1.10 -5.54 -11.94
C GLU A 8 -0.08 -6.23 -12.84
N ASP A 9 -0.04 -5.86 -14.12
CA ASP A 9 0.92 -6.41 -15.09
C ASP A 9 2.37 -6.14 -14.66
N ASN A 10 2.69 -4.90 -14.29
CA ASN A 10 4.03 -4.51 -13.88
C ASN A 10 4.47 -5.25 -12.60
N LEU A 11 3.63 -5.28 -11.56
CA LEU A 11 3.99 -5.92 -10.28
C LEU A 11 4.05 -7.45 -10.40
N THR A 12 3.22 -8.05 -11.25
CA THR A 12 3.31 -9.48 -11.56
C THR A 12 4.62 -9.81 -12.27
N LYS A 13 5.06 -8.99 -13.23
CA LYS A 13 6.37 -9.12 -13.90
C LYS A 13 7.54 -8.96 -12.94
N GLU A 14 7.38 -8.15 -11.90
CA GLU A 14 8.36 -8.00 -10.81
C GLU A 14 8.38 -9.18 -9.83
N GLY A 15 7.52 -10.19 -10.02
CA GLY A 15 7.46 -11.43 -9.25
C GLY A 15 6.51 -11.40 -8.04
N PHE A 16 5.67 -10.37 -7.92
CA PHE A 16 4.66 -10.29 -6.84
C PHE A 16 3.38 -11.04 -7.21
N ARG A 17 2.70 -11.60 -6.20
CA ARG A 17 1.32 -12.05 -6.35
C ARG A 17 0.40 -10.86 -6.11
N VAL A 18 -0.40 -10.52 -7.12
CA VAL A 18 -1.27 -9.34 -7.10
C VAL A 18 -2.73 -9.78 -7.13
N GLU A 19 -3.57 -9.10 -6.36
CA GLU A 19 -5.02 -9.20 -6.47
C GLU A 19 -5.59 -7.78 -6.53
N THR A 20 -6.52 -7.54 -7.45
CA THR A 20 -7.05 -6.19 -7.68
C THR A 20 -8.48 -6.02 -7.20
N ALA A 21 -8.78 -4.95 -6.47
CA ALA A 21 -10.14 -4.52 -6.18
C ALA A 21 -10.49 -3.26 -6.98
N ASP A 22 -11.76 -3.15 -7.39
CA ASP A 22 -12.29 -2.02 -8.17
C ASP A 22 -13.03 -0.98 -7.31
N CYS A 23 -13.37 -1.36 -6.08
CA CYS A 23 -14.07 -0.53 -5.11
C CYS A 23 -13.68 -0.92 -3.68
N ALA A 24 -14.01 -0.05 -2.73
CA ALA A 24 -13.66 -0.23 -1.33
C ALA A 24 -14.37 -1.43 -0.70
N ARG A 25 -15.61 -1.72 -1.10
CA ARG A 25 -16.33 -2.92 -0.66
C ARG A 25 -15.62 -4.21 -1.03
N THR A 26 -15.19 -4.34 -2.30
CA THR A 26 -14.42 -5.51 -2.76
C THR A 26 -13.09 -5.61 -2.02
N ALA A 27 -12.39 -4.49 -1.81
CA ALA A 27 -11.14 -4.47 -1.06
C ALA A 27 -11.33 -4.97 0.39
N LEU A 28 -12.35 -4.49 1.10
CA LEU A 28 -12.65 -4.90 2.47
C LEU A 28 -13.03 -6.38 2.59
N ALA A 29 -13.78 -6.92 1.63
CA ALA A 29 -14.09 -8.35 1.59
C ALA A 29 -12.81 -9.18 1.42
N ARG A 30 -11.93 -8.78 0.52
CA ARG A 30 -10.70 -9.53 0.24
C ARG A 30 -9.69 -9.51 1.38
N VAL A 31 -9.46 -8.36 2.01
CA VAL A 31 -8.52 -8.28 3.17
C VAL A 31 -9.02 -9.11 4.36
N ARG A 32 -10.34 -9.32 4.48
CA ARG A 32 -10.90 -10.22 5.50
C ARG A 32 -10.63 -11.70 5.22
N GLU A 33 -10.67 -12.11 3.96
CA GLU A 33 -10.52 -13.50 3.54
C GLU A 33 -9.06 -13.91 3.34
N ARG A 34 -8.18 -12.95 3.01
CA ARG A 34 -6.79 -13.21 2.64
C ARG A 34 -5.84 -12.24 3.34
N ARG A 35 -4.63 -12.72 3.63
CA ARG A 35 -3.56 -11.88 4.17
C ARG A 35 -2.76 -11.24 3.04
N TYR A 36 -2.54 -9.93 3.17
CA TYR A 36 -1.70 -9.14 2.26
C TYR A 36 -0.49 -8.61 3.03
N GLN A 37 0.63 -8.43 2.33
CA GLN A 37 1.85 -7.84 2.89
C GLN A 37 1.97 -6.35 2.58
N LEU A 38 1.21 -5.87 1.60
CA LEU A 38 1.18 -4.50 1.14
C LEU A 38 -0.15 -4.23 0.44
N VAL A 39 -0.67 -3.01 0.57
CA VAL A 39 -1.84 -2.54 -0.17
C VAL A 39 -1.47 -1.28 -0.94
N ILE A 40 -1.80 -1.25 -2.23
CA ILE A 40 -1.76 -0.04 -3.04
C ILE A 40 -3.18 0.49 -3.16
N LEU A 41 -3.40 1.74 -2.78
CA LEU A 41 -4.73 2.29 -2.58
C LEU A 41 -4.90 3.63 -3.30
N ASP A 42 -5.95 3.75 -4.12
CA ASP A 42 -6.35 5.03 -4.71
C ASP A 42 -7.23 5.82 -3.73
N LEU A 43 -6.98 7.12 -3.60
CA LEU A 43 -7.84 7.99 -2.76
C LEU A 43 -9.22 8.20 -3.38
N ALA A 44 -9.30 8.21 -4.72
CA ALA A 44 -10.54 8.37 -5.45
C ALA A 44 -11.12 6.98 -5.79
N LEU A 45 -11.97 6.46 -4.91
CA LEU A 45 -12.76 5.24 -5.17
C LEU A 45 -14.22 5.59 -5.44
N PRO A 46 -14.95 4.77 -6.22
CA PRO A 46 -16.33 5.07 -6.59
C PRO A 46 -17.33 5.02 -5.42
N ASP A 47 -17.00 4.30 -4.34
CA ASP A 47 -17.94 3.96 -3.26
C ASP A 47 -17.54 4.48 -1.87
N MET A 48 -16.27 4.87 -1.64
CA MET A 48 -15.80 5.40 -0.36
C MET A 48 -14.52 6.22 -0.52
N ASN A 49 -14.28 7.18 0.39
CA ASN A 49 -12.99 7.86 0.45
C ASN A 49 -11.85 6.87 0.81
N GLY A 50 -10.76 6.86 0.04
CA GLY A 50 -9.63 5.96 0.26
C GLY A 50 -8.94 6.09 1.62
N ILE A 51 -9.00 7.26 2.27
CA ILE A 51 -8.51 7.47 3.64
C ILE A 51 -9.34 6.65 4.63
N LEU A 52 -10.67 6.70 4.50
CA LEU A 52 -11.58 5.90 5.34
C LEU A 52 -11.39 4.41 5.11
N LEU A 53 -11.15 4.00 3.85
CA LEU A 53 -10.79 2.61 3.55
C LEU A 53 -9.50 2.20 4.28
N CYS A 54 -8.44 3.01 4.18
CA CYS A 54 -7.17 2.77 4.84
C CYS A 54 -7.34 2.58 6.36
N GLN A 55 -8.07 3.49 7.02
CA GLN A 55 -8.37 3.39 8.44
C GLN A 55 -9.12 2.10 8.79
N LYS A 56 -10.15 1.72 8.02
CA LYS A 56 -10.88 0.46 8.23
C LYS A 56 -10.01 -0.77 8.02
N ILE A 57 -9.13 -0.77 7.02
CA ILE A 57 -8.18 -1.86 6.81
C ILE A 57 -7.28 -1.99 8.03
N GLN A 58 -6.68 -0.90 8.50
CA GLN A 58 -5.73 -0.93 9.62
C GLN A 58 -6.37 -1.28 10.96
N GLN A 59 -7.62 -0.88 11.18
CA GLN A 59 -8.37 -1.26 12.39
C GLN A 59 -8.58 -2.78 12.46
N ASN A 60 -8.82 -3.44 11.32
CA ASN A 60 -9.04 -4.88 11.27
C ASN A 60 -7.75 -5.68 11.04
N HIS A 61 -6.72 -5.03 10.47
CA HIS A 61 -5.43 -5.62 10.09
C HIS A 61 -4.27 -4.70 10.51
N PRO A 62 -3.93 -4.63 11.80
CA PRO A 62 -2.87 -3.77 12.31
C PRO A 62 -1.49 -4.03 11.65
N GLU A 63 -1.24 -5.25 11.16
CA GLU A 63 -0.04 -5.63 10.43
C GLU A 63 0.16 -4.86 9.12
N LEU A 64 -0.93 -4.30 8.56
CA LEU A 64 -0.86 -3.47 7.35
C LEU A 64 -0.57 -2.00 7.65
N LYS A 65 -0.45 -1.59 8.92
CA LYS A 65 -0.05 -0.23 9.28
C LYS A 65 1.36 0.06 8.75
N GLY A 66 1.53 1.16 8.00
CA GLY A 66 2.80 1.46 7.32
C GLY A 66 3.11 0.58 6.10
N LYS A 67 2.19 -0.31 5.69
CA LYS A 67 2.29 -1.14 4.47
C LYS A 67 1.27 -0.75 3.40
N ILE A 68 0.69 0.44 3.54
CA ILE A 68 -0.22 1.01 2.56
C ILE A 68 0.54 2.06 1.75
N ILE A 69 0.45 1.98 0.42
CA ILE A 69 0.93 3.00 -0.51
C ILE A 69 -0.29 3.71 -1.07
N PHE A 70 -0.40 5.01 -0.84
CA PHE A 70 -1.41 5.82 -1.51
C PHE A 70 -0.95 6.22 -2.90
N ILE A 71 -1.83 6.09 -3.88
CA ILE A 71 -1.66 6.64 -5.22
C ILE A 71 -2.80 7.60 -5.50
N THR A 72 -2.54 8.87 -5.79
CA THR A 72 -3.60 9.83 -6.06
C THR A 72 -3.22 10.82 -7.16
N GLY A 73 -4.20 11.23 -7.95
CA GLY A 73 -4.07 12.36 -8.88
C GLY A 73 -4.62 13.68 -8.32
N ILE A 74 -5.14 13.65 -7.08
CA ILE A 74 -5.68 14.82 -6.41
C ILE A 74 -4.53 15.53 -5.67
N GLY A 75 -4.41 16.84 -5.88
CA GLY A 75 -3.56 17.68 -5.04
C GLY A 75 -4.06 17.65 -3.60
N LEU A 76 -3.25 17.14 -2.69
CA LEU A 76 -3.56 17.17 -1.27
C LEU A 76 -3.04 18.47 -0.67
N ASP A 77 -3.82 19.07 0.21
CA ASP A 77 -3.30 20.13 1.08
C ASP A 77 -2.27 19.57 2.07
N GLU A 78 -1.56 20.47 2.74
CA GLU A 78 -0.49 20.11 3.66
C GLU A 78 -1.00 19.32 4.87
N SER A 79 -2.18 19.66 5.39
CA SER A 79 -2.79 18.99 6.54
C SER A 79 -3.20 17.56 6.22
N THR A 80 -3.80 17.31 5.05
CA THR A 80 -4.13 15.97 4.57
C THR A 80 -2.86 15.18 4.30
N SER A 81 -1.87 15.80 3.65
CA SER A 81 -0.57 15.15 3.39
C SER A 81 0.12 14.72 4.68
N TYR A 82 0.07 15.54 5.73
CA TYR A 82 0.60 15.21 7.04
C TYR A 82 -0.15 14.02 7.66
N HIS A 83 -1.48 14.07 7.67
CA HIS A 83 -2.32 13.00 8.22
C HIS A 83 -2.09 11.64 7.53
N LEU A 84 -1.84 11.64 6.21
CA LEU A 84 -1.58 10.40 5.48
C LEU A 84 -0.23 9.75 5.81
N ARG A 85 0.76 10.52 6.27
CA ARG A 85 2.09 9.99 6.62
C ARG A 85 2.04 9.04 7.82
N ASP A 86 1.11 9.26 8.74
CA ASP A 86 0.93 8.40 9.92
C ASP A 86 0.19 7.09 9.58
N LEU A 87 -0.56 7.10 8.47
CA LEU A 87 -1.35 5.97 8.01
C LEU A 87 -0.58 5.12 6.99
N ALA A 88 0.15 5.73 6.06
CA ALA A 88 0.78 5.02 4.95
C ALA A 88 2.30 4.89 5.08
N GLY A 89 2.84 3.84 4.48
CA GLY A 89 4.29 3.67 4.33
C GLY A 89 4.87 4.56 3.23
N ALA A 90 4.05 4.92 2.24
CA ALA A 90 4.45 5.80 1.17
C ALA A 90 3.25 6.46 0.46
N TYR A 91 3.58 7.50 -0.29
CA TYR A 91 2.63 8.25 -1.10
C TYR A 91 3.25 8.51 -2.48
N LEU A 92 2.47 8.29 -3.54
CA LEU A 92 2.85 8.55 -4.93
C LEU A 92 1.77 9.41 -5.61
N ALA A 93 2.15 10.61 -6.05
CA ALA A 93 1.30 11.48 -6.85
C ALA A 93 1.31 11.02 -8.32
N LYS A 94 0.15 11.08 -8.99
CA LYS A 94 0.04 10.85 -10.44
C LYS A 94 0.41 12.16 -11.19
N PRO A 95 1.15 12.08 -12.31
CA PRO A 95 1.80 10.89 -12.86
C PRO A 95 3.05 10.48 -12.05
N PHE A 96 3.32 9.17 -12.00
CA PHE A 96 4.51 8.61 -11.36
C PHE A 96 5.18 7.58 -12.28
N GLU A 97 6.47 7.37 -12.07
CA GLU A 97 7.27 6.37 -12.78
C GLU A 97 7.07 4.97 -12.17
N LEU A 98 6.87 3.94 -13.01
CA LEU A 98 6.74 2.54 -12.55
C LEU A 98 7.98 2.08 -11.76
N ASN A 99 9.18 2.51 -12.16
CA ASN A 99 10.40 2.23 -11.43
C ASN A 99 10.39 2.81 -10.00
N SER A 100 9.75 3.97 -9.81
CA SER A 100 9.59 4.57 -8.47
C SER A 100 8.61 3.76 -7.61
N LEU A 101 7.51 3.29 -8.20
CA LEU A 101 6.58 2.37 -7.54
C LEU A 101 7.29 1.07 -7.12
N ASN A 102 8.02 0.42 -8.04
CA ASN A 102 8.69 -0.86 -7.78
C ASN A 102 9.70 -0.74 -6.62
N ARG A 103 10.49 0.34 -6.60
CA ARG A 103 11.41 0.62 -5.48
C ARG A 103 10.67 0.79 -4.16
N THR A 104 9.56 1.54 -4.17
CA THR A 104 8.74 1.79 -2.97
C THR A 104 8.13 0.48 -2.44
N VAL A 105 7.54 -0.33 -3.31
CA VAL A 105 6.97 -1.65 -2.97
C VAL A 105 8.03 -2.54 -2.33
N ARG A 106 9.20 -2.69 -2.97
CA ARG A 106 10.31 -3.50 -2.45
C ARG A 106 10.78 -3.00 -1.09
N LYS A 107 11.00 -1.68 -0.94
CA LYS A 107 11.43 -1.06 0.31
C LYS A 107 10.48 -1.39 1.46
N LEU A 108 9.17 -1.24 1.25
CA LEU A 108 8.17 -1.48 2.29
C LEU A 108 8.03 -2.97 2.64
N LEU A 109 8.17 -3.86 1.66
CA LEU A 109 8.18 -5.31 1.92
C LEU A 109 9.46 -5.78 2.64
N THR A 110 10.61 -5.15 2.37
CA THR A 110 11.88 -5.48 3.06
C THR A 110 12.02 -4.85 4.44
N ALA A 111 11.27 -3.79 4.76
CA ALA A 111 11.37 -3.11 6.05
C ALA A 111 10.91 -3.98 7.23
N ASP A 112 10.11 -5.03 6.99
CA ASP A 112 9.80 -6.07 7.99
C ASP A 112 10.95 -7.05 8.23
N ARG A 113 11.94 -7.05 7.34
CA ARG A 113 13.00 -8.03 7.25
C ARG A 113 14.33 -7.50 7.77
N ALA A 114 14.29 -6.55 8.71
CA ALA A 114 15.47 -6.17 9.46
C ALA A 114 16.09 -7.44 10.07
N PRO A 115 17.42 -7.64 9.96
CA PRO A 115 18.04 -8.87 10.41
C PRO A 115 17.78 -8.99 11.92
N ALA A 116 17.30 -10.15 12.35
CA ALA A 116 17.55 -10.59 13.72
C ALA A 116 19.07 -10.55 13.89
N ALA A 117 19.57 -9.47 14.51
CA ALA A 117 20.97 -9.33 14.85
C ALA A 117 21.28 -10.51 15.76
N GLY A 118 22.04 -11.45 15.22
CA GLY A 118 22.42 -12.67 15.90
C GLY A 118 23.05 -12.35 17.24
N SER A 119 22.67 -13.17 18.20
CA SER A 119 23.44 -13.51 19.39
C SER A 119 24.95 -13.47 19.12
N ALA A 120 25.59 -12.34 19.45
CA ALA A 120 27.00 -12.31 19.73
C ALA A 120 27.15 -12.57 21.23
N GLY A 121 27.04 -13.85 21.60
CA GLY A 121 27.68 -14.31 22.82
C GLY A 121 29.16 -13.96 22.72
N ARG A 122 29.64 -13.16 23.67
CA ARG A 122 31.07 -13.04 23.95
C ARG A 122 31.27 -13.50 25.39
N ASN A 123 32.04 -14.57 25.44
CA ASN A 123 32.61 -15.27 26.58
C ASN A 123 33.43 -14.33 27.47
#